data_AF-A0A5B0R8J2-F1
#
_entry.id   AF-A0A5B0R8J2-F1
#
_cell.length_a   1.000
_cell.length_b   1.000
_cell.length_c   1.000
_cell.angle_alpha   90.00
_cell.angle_beta   90.00
_cell.angle_gamma   90.00
#
_symmetry.space_group_name_H-M   'P 1'
#
loop_
_entity.id
_entity.type
_entity.pdbx_description
1 polymer ?
#
loop_
_entity_poly.entity_id
_entity_poly.type
_entity_poly.pdbx_seq_one_letter_code
_entity_poly.pdbx_strand_id
1 'polypeptide(L)'
;MFSSLYIPCLGSYQSVIPTHGSLFLKLTETKPSPPKAWTRFTIDTAEVVAPAKVAMLGTVKVATLIAPEGQGSVVWNDVPGGGTTDVVISLDYINAGASESYKDHGNLNFRRAVIVVNDDPNLHFPIHFPVTGVTWADIYPGFLASIKLPNKTNRVRIQGLDQWAPDFVSLSVEKPAAQAA
;
A
#
# COMPACT_ATOMS: atom_id res chain seq x y z
N MET A 1 -14.66 5.23 -35.51
CA MET A 1 -15.03 6.65 -35.50
C MET A 1 -14.66 7.18 -34.12
N PHE A 2 -13.61 8.00 -34.03
CA PHE A 2 -13.11 8.50 -32.75
C PHE A 2 -13.78 9.85 -32.46
N SER A 3 -14.55 9.94 -31.38
CA SER A 3 -15.01 11.21 -30.84
C SER A 3 -14.03 11.65 -29.76
N SER A 4 -13.41 12.82 -29.95
CA SER A 4 -12.65 13.50 -28.90
C SER A 4 -13.61 14.48 -28.22
N LEU A 5 -13.94 14.22 -26.95
CA LEU A 5 -14.82 15.07 -26.16
C LEU A 5 -13.97 15.78 -25.10
N TYR A 6 -13.83 17.10 -25.23
CA TYR A 6 -13.23 17.96 -24.21
C TYR A 6 -14.29 18.25 -23.15
N ILE A 7 -14.04 17.84 -21.90
CA ILE A 7 -14.92 18.18 -20.77
C ILE A 7 -14.07 18.83 -19.67
N PRO A 8 -14.25 20.12 -19.39
CA PRO A 8 -13.75 20.74 -18.16
C PRO A 8 -14.56 20.18 -16.98
N CYS A 9 -14.00 19.25 -16.21
CA CYS A 9 -14.74 18.60 -15.12
C CYS A 9 -14.73 19.45 -13.84
N LEU A 10 -15.81 20.20 -13.64
CA LEU A 10 -16.41 20.47 -12.33
C LEU A 10 -17.62 19.52 -12.16
N GLY A 11 -17.37 18.21 -11.98
CA GLY A 11 -18.46 17.21 -11.86
C GLY A 11 -18.04 15.76 -12.15
N SER A 12 -19.03 14.88 -12.33
CA SER A 12 -18.85 13.48 -12.74
C SER A 12 -18.98 13.30 -14.26
N TYR A 13 -18.14 12.45 -14.86
CA TYR A 13 -18.28 12.02 -16.26
C TYR A 13 -18.81 10.59 -16.34
N GLN A 14 -19.88 10.38 -17.10
CA GLN A 14 -20.43 9.06 -17.39
C GLN A 14 -20.52 8.86 -18.90
N SER A 15 -20.06 7.70 -19.39
CA SER A 15 -20.14 7.34 -20.80
C SER A 15 -20.36 5.84 -20.95
N VAL A 16 -21.10 5.45 -22.00
CA VAL A 16 -21.31 4.05 -22.38
C VAL A 16 -20.25 3.68 -23.40
N ILE A 17 -19.33 2.79 -23.03
CA ILE A 17 -18.29 2.29 -23.94
C ILE A 17 -18.83 1.06 -24.67
N PRO A 18 -18.94 1.08 -26.01
CA PRO A 18 -19.47 -0.05 -26.76
C PRO A 18 -18.55 -1.27 -26.68
N THR A 19 -19.04 -2.43 -27.09
CA THR A 19 -18.24 -3.66 -27.21
C THR A 19 -17.02 -3.39 -28.10
N HIS A 20 -15.82 -3.69 -27.60
CA HIS A 20 -14.51 -3.38 -28.21
C HIS A 20 -14.16 -1.88 -28.32
N GLY A 21 -14.89 -0.99 -27.64
CA GLY A 21 -14.56 0.42 -27.53
C GLY A 21 -13.42 0.69 -26.55
N SER A 22 -12.73 1.82 -26.73
CA SER A 22 -11.76 2.35 -25.77
C SER A 22 -12.10 3.80 -25.45
N LEU A 23 -11.80 4.23 -24.23
CA LEU A 23 -11.97 5.60 -23.76
C LEU A 23 -10.61 6.15 -23.37
N PHE A 24 -10.26 7.30 -23.94
CA PHE A 24 -9.09 8.08 -23.53
C PHE A 24 -9.56 9.34 -22.84
N LEU A 25 -9.21 9.50 -21.57
CA LEU A 25 -9.51 10.70 -20.80
C LEU A 25 -8.25 11.52 -20.64
N LYS A 26 -8.33 12.80 -21.04
CA LYS A 26 -7.31 13.80 -20.73
C LYS A 26 -7.94 14.82 -19.79
N LEU A 27 -7.54 14.78 -18.52
CA LEU A 27 -7.95 15.77 -17.54
C LEU A 27 -7.08 17.02 -17.73
N THR A 28 -7.71 18.16 -17.96
CA THR A 28 -7.08 19.48 -18.02
C THR A 28 -7.54 20.32 -16.83
N GLU A 29 -6.78 21.36 -16.48
CA GLU A 29 -7.14 22.30 -15.38
C GLU A 29 -7.24 21.63 -13.99
N THR A 30 -6.49 20.54 -13.79
CA THR A 30 -6.37 19.88 -12.49
C THR A 30 -5.74 20.81 -11.46
N LYS A 31 -6.34 20.89 -10.27
CA LYS A 31 -5.67 21.51 -9.12
C LYS A 31 -4.76 20.48 -8.47
N PRO A 32 -3.49 20.81 -8.16
CA PRO A 32 -2.65 19.96 -7.34
C PRO A 32 -3.38 19.62 -6.04
N SER A 33 -3.38 18.35 -5.65
CA SER A 33 -3.82 17.98 -4.30
C SER A 33 -2.90 18.70 -3.31
N PRO A 34 -3.45 19.21 -2.18
CA PRO A 34 -2.61 19.69 -1.08
C PRO A 34 -1.56 18.64 -0.72
N PRO A 35 -0.31 19.04 -0.43
CA PRO A 35 0.73 18.12 -0.04
C PRO A 35 0.32 17.40 1.25
N LYS A 36 0.40 16.07 1.24
CA LYS A 36 0.10 15.26 2.41
C LYS A 36 1.28 15.29 3.36
N ALA A 37 1.01 15.57 4.63
CA ALA A 37 1.98 15.39 5.69
C ALA A 37 1.84 13.97 6.27
N TRP A 38 2.96 13.35 6.62
CA TRP A 38 3.01 11.96 7.04
C TRP A 38 3.64 11.82 8.42
N THR A 39 3.09 10.94 9.25
CA THR A 39 3.78 10.39 10.41
C THR A 39 4.35 9.03 10.02
N ARG A 40 5.68 8.89 10.08
CA ARG A 40 6.41 7.72 9.57
C ARG A 40 6.85 6.79 10.71
N PHE A 41 6.67 5.49 10.50
CA PHE A 41 7.04 4.40 11.39
C PHE A 41 7.99 3.46 10.63
N THR A 42 9.25 3.38 11.07
CA THR A 42 10.27 2.52 10.45
C THR A 42 10.32 1.15 11.13
N ILE A 43 11.15 0.24 10.61
CA ILE A 43 11.39 -1.06 11.25
C ILE A 43 12.03 -0.93 12.64
N ASP A 44 12.67 0.19 12.97
CA ASP A 44 13.24 0.43 14.31
C ASP A 44 12.19 0.45 15.42
N THR A 45 10.95 0.83 15.10
CA THR A 45 9.84 0.89 16.05
C THR A 45 8.83 -0.25 15.86
N ALA A 46 9.11 -1.17 14.93
CA ALA A 46 8.27 -2.31 14.64
C ALA A 46 8.65 -3.51 15.51
N GLU A 47 7.65 -4.28 15.93
CA GLU A 47 7.84 -5.65 16.35
C GLU A 47 7.85 -6.55 15.10
N VAL A 48 8.93 -7.29 14.90
CA VAL A 48 9.08 -8.25 13.79
C VAL A 48 8.98 -9.66 14.35
N VAL A 49 7.93 -10.37 13.96
CA VAL A 49 7.56 -11.69 14.50
C VAL A 49 8.02 -12.79 13.54
N ALA A 50 8.85 -13.70 14.06
CA ALA A 50 9.42 -14.83 13.32
C ALA A 50 8.34 -15.63 12.56
N PRO A 51 8.64 -16.16 11.36
CA PRO A 51 9.96 -16.22 10.71
C PRO A 51 10.38 -14.89 10.04
N ALA A 52 9.56 -13.84 10.12
CA ALA A 52 10.00 -12.53 9.68
C ALA A 52 11.24 -12.10 10.47
N LYS A 53 12.15 -11.39 9.79
CA LYS A 53 13.39 -10.92 10.40
C LYS A 53 13.78 -9.55 9.85
N VAL A 54 14.60 -8.85 10.62
CA VAL A 54 15.20 -7.59 10.18
C VAL A 54 16.43 -7.90 9.32
N ALA A 55 16.47 -7.34 8.12
CA ALA A 55 17.63 -7.30 7.25
C ALA A 55 18.11 -5.85 7.08
N MET A 56 19.37 -5.68 6.68
CA MET A 56 19.95 -4.39 6.35
C MET A 56 20.11 -4.27 4.84
N LEU A 57 19.59 -3.18 4.27
CA LEU A 57 19.85 -2.76 2.91
C LEU A 57 20.64 -1.44 2.96
N GLY A 58 21.96 -1.54 2.88
CA GLY A 58 22.84 -0.41 3.21
C GLY A 58 22.64 0.01 4.67
N THR A 59 22.14 1.22 4.89
CA THR A 59 21.81 1.76 6.23
C THR A 59 20.34 1.63 6.60
N VAL A 60 19.49 1.10 5.71
CA VAL A 60 18.04 0.99 5.90
C VAL A 60 17.69 -0.38 6.46
N LYS A 61 16.90 -0.42 7.54
CA LYS A 61 16.31 -1.67 8.06
C LYS A 61 15.07 -2.03 7.27
N VAL A 62 14.96 -3.31 6.93
CA VAL A 62 13.86 -3.89 6.17
C VAL A 62 13.36 -5.13 6.89
N ALA A 63 12.06 -5.29 7.02
CA ALA A 63 11.47 -6.54 7.47
C ALA A 63 11.26 -7.45 6.26
N THR A 64 11.87 -8.64 6.32
CA THR A 64 11.84 -9.65 5.27
C THR A 64 11.30 -10.97 5.79
N LEU A 65 11.01 -11.92 4.90
CA LEU A 65 10.46 -13.24 5.23
C LEU A 65 9.16 -13.15 6.03
N ILE A 66 8.28 -12.24 5.64
CA ILE A 66 6.96 -12.09 6.27
C ILE A 66 6.06 -13.20 5.75
N ALA A 67 5.86 -14.20 6.59
CA ALA A 67 5.12 -15.41 6.27
C ALA A 67 3.61 -15.14 6.13
N PRO A 68 2.86 -16.13 5.57
CA PRO A 68 1.40 -16.07 5.53
C PRO A 68 0.75 -15.86 6.91
N GLU A 69 -0.53 -15.47 6.90
CA GLU A 69 -1.37 -15.25 8.08
C GLU A 69 -1.16 -16.30 9.18
N GLY A 70 -1.00 -15.82 10.41
CA GLY A 70 -0.74 -16.64 11.59
C GLY A 70 0.68 -17.18 11.75
N GLN A 71 1.56 -17.06 10.73
CA GLN A 71 2.90 -17.67 10.77
C GLN A 71 4.02 -16.67 11.06
N GLY A 72 3.89 -15.42 10.64
CA GLY A 72 4.85 -14.34 10.88
C GLY A 72 4.26 -12.98 10.54
N SER A 73 4.87 -11.90 11.03
CA SER A 73 4.32 -10.55 10.79
C SER A 73 5.29 -9.42 11.08
N VAL A 74 4.96 -8.23 10.58
CA VAL A 74 5.50 -6.96 11.08
C VAL A 74 4.38 -6.19 11.74
N VAL A 75 4.66 -5.60 12.90
CA VAL A 75 3.66 -4.92 13.72
C VAL A 75 4.18 -3.56 14.12
N TRP A 76 3.40 -2.53 13.86
CA TRP A 76 3.60 -1.22 14.46
C TRP A 76 2.51 -0.96 15.51
N ASN A 77 2.95 -0.51 16.68
CA ASN A 77 2.07 -0.07 17.75
C ASN A 77 1.97 1.45 17.76
N ASP A 78 1.01 1.98 18.52
CA ASP A 78 0.81 3.43 18.72
C ASP A 78 0.61 4.23 17.42
N VAL A 79 0.05 3.58 16.40
CA VAL A 79 -0.26 4.22 15.13
C VAL A 79 -1.48 5.14 15.30
N PRO A 80 -1.35 6.46 15.07
CA PRO A 80 -2.41 7.41 15.33
C PRO A 80 -3.58 7.21 14.36
N GLY A 81 -4.78 7.42 14.87
CA GLY A 81 -6.03 7.38 14.12
C GLY A 81 -7.12 8.16 14.86
N GLY A 82 -8.31 7.59 14.94
CA GLY A 82 -9.37 8.09 15.83
C GLY A 82 -10.56 8.67 15.08
N GLY A 83 -10.89 8.11 13.92
CA GLY A 83 -12.04 8.52 13.10
C GLY A 83 -12.91 7.35 12.68
N THR A 84 -14.11 7.67 12.18
CA THR A 84 -15.02 6.68 11.58
C THR A 84 -14.74 6.43 10.10
N THR A 85 -13.95 7.30 9.47
CA THR A 85 -13.58 7.24 8.05
C THR A 85 -12.26 6.52 7.86
N ASP A 86 -12.04 6.02 6.66
CA ASP A 86 -10.74 5.48 6.28
C ASP A 86 -9.67 6.57 6.27
N VAL A 87 -8.45 6.13 6.53
CA VAL A 87 -7.22 6.94 6.57
C VAL A 87 -6.31 6.44 5.47
N VAL A 88 -5.69 7.36 4.74
CA VAL A 88 -4.67 7.00 3.75
C VAL A 88 -3.36 6.70 4.48
N ILE A 89 -2.80 5.54 4.17
CA ILE A 89 -1.46 5.15 4.55
C ILE A 89 -0.55 5.13 3.32
N SER A 90 0.74 5.22 3.59
CA SER A 90 1.81 5.13 2.60
C SER A 90 2.81 4.08 3.06
N LEU A 91 3.13 3.14 2.18
CA LEU A 91 4.00 2.00 2.43
C LEU A 91 5.23 2.08 1.54
N ASP A 92 6.39 1.92 2.17
CA ASP A 92 7.64 1.72 1.44
C ASP A 92 7.97 0.24 1.51
N TYR A 93 8.11 -0.39 0.34
CA TYR A 93 8.22 -1.85 0.23
C TYR A 93 9.15 -2.27 -0.91
N ILE A 94 9.52 -3.55 -0.92
CA ILE A 94 10.30 -4.19 -1.96
C ILE A 94 9.58 -5.46 -2.38
N ASN A 95 9.36 -5.64 -3.69
CA ASN A 95 8.87 -6.89 -4.25
C ASN A 95 9.66 -7.20 -5.53
N ALA A 96 10.56 -8.17 -5.45
CA ALA A 96 11.28 -8.71 -6.61
C ALA A 96 10.95 -10.19 -6.84
N GLY A 97 9.71 -10.59 -6.52
CA GLY A 97 9.21 -11.92 -6.84
C GLY A 97 9.10 -12.12 -8.35
N ALA A 98 9.90 -13.01 -8.92
CA ALA A 98 9.77 -13.45 -10.30
C ALA A 98 8.67 -14.50 -10.44
N SER A 99 7.98 -14.56 -11.59
CA SER A 99 7.09 -15.67 -11.90
C SER A 99 7.91 -16.93 -12.10
N GLU A 100 7.46 -18.04 -11.53
CA GLU A 100 8.06 -19.36 -11.77
C GLU A 100 8.00 -19.75 -13.26
N SER A 101 7.06 -19.17 -14.02
CA SER A 101 6.99 -19.25 -15.47
C SER A 101 7.42 -17.92 -16.09
N TYR A 102 8.67 -17.87 -16.58
CA TYR A 102 9.17 -16.78 -17.45
C TYR A 102 8.35 -16.62 -18.75
N LYS A 103 7.42 -17.53 -19.04
CA LYS A 103 6.63 -17.57 -20.29
C LYS A 103 5.21 -17.02 -20.13
N ASP A 104 4.75 -16.77 -18.91
CA ASP A 104 3.43 -16.18 -18.67
C ASP A 104 3.56 -14.69 -18.31
N HIS A 105 3.62 -13.87 -19.35
CA HIS A 105 3.66 -12.41 -19.24
C HIS A 105 2.32 -11.80 -18.77
N GLY A 106 1.28 -12.61 -18.54
CA GLY A 106 0.02 -12.19 -17.92
C GLY A 106 0.05 -12.20 -16.39
N ASN A 107 1.02 -12.90 -15.77
CA ASN A 107 1.17 -12.92 -14.33
C ASN A 107 2.06 -11.76 -13.87
N LEU A 108 1.43 -10.69 -13.38
CA LEU A 108 2.08 -9.49 -12.87
C LEU A 108 2.80 -9.71 -11.51
N ASN A 109 2.85 -10.95 -11.00
CA ASN A 109 3.58 -11.37 -9.79
C ASN A 109 3.35 -10.47 -8.57
N PHE A 110 2.10 -10.08 -8.38
CA PHE A 110 1.71 -9.36 -7.19
C PHE A 110 1.93 -10.25 -5.97
N ARG A 111 2.70 -9.75 -5.00
CA ARG A 111 2.65 -10.30 -3.65
C ARG A 111 1.44 -9.74 -2.95
N ARG A 112 0.76 -10.60 -2.20
CA ARG A 112 -0.44 -10.23 -1.44
C ARG A 112 -0.08 -10.15 0.02
N ALA A 113 -0.52 -9.09 0.67
CA ALA A 113 -0.44 -8.97 2.11
C ALA A 113 -1.82 -8.60 2.64
N VAL A 114 -2.06 -8.92 3.91
CA VAL A 114 -3.21 -8.41 4.66
C VAL A 114 -2.69 -7.46 5.72
N ILE A 115 -3.33 -6.29 5.82
CA ILE A 115 -3.17 -5.39 6.97
C ILE A 115 -4.30 -5.68 7.93
N VAL A 116 -3.96 -6.02 9.17
CA VAL A 116 -4.89 -6.25 10.26
C VAL A 116 -4.75 -5.14 11.29
N VAL A 117 -5.85 -4.48 11.62
CA VAL A 117 -5.87 -3.37 12.58
C VAL A 117 -6.47 -3.85 13.91
N ASN A 118 -5.75 -3.60 15.00
CA ASN A 118 -6.15 -3.93 16.38
C ASN A 118 -6.45 -5.42 16.61
N ASP A 119 -5.90 -6.31 15.77
CA ASP A 119 -6.22 -7.75 15.73
C ASP A 119 -7.74 -8.02 15.64
N ASP A 120 -8.52 -7.08 15.09
CA ASP A 120 -9.96 -7.20 14.89
C ASP A 120 -10.24 -7.96 13.59
N PRO A 121 -10.97 -9.09 13.62
CA PRO A 121 -11.28 -9.88 12.44
C PRO A 121 -12.07 -9.13 11.37
N ASN A 122 -12.70 -8.00 11.70
CA ASN A 122 -13.45 -7.16 10.76
C ASN A 122 -12.60 -6.06 10.14
N LEU A 123 -11.36 -5.84 10.62
CA LEU A 123 -10.46 -4.79 10.14
C LEU A 123 -9.27 -5.40 9.40
N HIS A 124 -9.59 -6.20 8.38
CA HIS A 124 -8.64 -6.86 7.49
C HIS A 124 -8.68 -6.18 6.12
N PHE A 125 -7.53 -5.72 5.65
CA PHE A 125 -7.38 -5.01 4.38
C PHE A 125 -6.42 -5.77 3.47
N PRO A 126 -6.92 -6.62 2.55
CA PRO A 126 -6.12 -7.26 1.53
C PRO A 126 -5.54 -6.25 0.54
N ILE A 127 -4.23 -6.31 0.30
CA ILE A 127 -3.52 -5.40 -0.60
C ILE A 127 -2.65 -6.20 -1.56
N HIS A 128 -2.70 -5.83 -2.85
CA HIS A 128 -1.87 -6.37 -3.91
C HIS A 128 -0.69 -5.43 -4.16
N PHE A 129 0.53 -5.94 -3.98
CA PHE A 129 1.77 -5.19 -4.15
C PHE A 129 2.44 -5.58 -5.47
N PRO A 130 2.50 -4.66 -6.46
CA PRO A 130 3.24 -4.86 -7.71
C PRO A 130 4.71 -5.23 -7.48
N VAL A 131 5.37 -5.72 -8.52
CA VAL A 131 6.83 -5.83 -8.55
C VAL A 131 7.45 -4.42 -8.56
N THR A 132 8.44 -4.19 -7.70
CA THR A 132 9.12 -2.88 -7.54
C THR A 132 10.35 -2.74 -8.42
N GLY A 133 10.92 -3.86 -8.88
CA GLY A 133 12.13 -3.90 -9.68
C GLY A 133 12.59 -5.33 -9.90
N VAL A 134 13.83 -5.48 -10.38
CA VAL A 134 14.43 -6.80 -10.63
C VAL A 134 15.21 -7.31 -9.43
N THR A 135 15.51 -6.45 -8.44
CA THR A 135 16.30 -6.82 -7.27
C THR A 135 15.56 -6.58 -5.96
N TRP A 136 15.88 -7.39 -4.94
CA TRP A 136 15.46 -7.16 -3.55
C TRP A 136 16.15 -5.96 -2.89
N ALA A 137 16.80 -5.09 -3.67
CA ALA A 137 17.38 -3.81 -3.24
C ALA A 137 16.57 -2.59 -3.72
N ASP A 138 15.56 -2.79 -4.56
CA ASP A 138 14.78 -1.70 -5.16
C ASP A 138 13.57 -1.34 -4.28
N ILE A 139 13.77 -0.37 -3.38
CA ILE A 139 12.69 0.20 -2.56
C ILE A 139 11.75 1.00 -3.45
N TYR A 140 10.46 0.64 -3.43
CA TYR A 140 9.40 1.47 -3.96
C TYR A 140 8.81 2.33 -2.84
N PRO A 141 9.03 3.65 -2.86
CA PRO A 141 8.49 4.53 -1.84
C PRO A 141 7.04 4.92 -2.15
N GLY A 142 6.24 5.12 -1.12
CA GLY A 142 5.00 5.88 -1.26
C GLY A 142 3.79 5.12 -1.79
N PHE A 143 3.74 3.79 -1.69
CA PHE A 143 2.57 3.02 -2.14
C PHE A 143 1.37 3.31 -1.24
N LEU A 144 0.30 3.85 -1.83
CA LEU A 144 -0.85 4.33 -1.07
C LEU A 144 -1.91 3.24 -0.91
N ALA A 145 -2.46 3.15 0.29
CA ALA A 145 -3.64 2.33 0.58
C ALA A 145 -4.58 3.07 1.55
N SER A 146 -5.84 2.66 1.59
CA SER A 146 -6.86 3.21 2.48
C SER A 146 -7.26 2.13 3.49
N ILE A 147 -7.11 2.42 4.79
CA ILE A 147 -7.46 1.50 5.87
C ILE A 147 -8.22 2.23 6.98
N LYS A 148 -8.93 1.48 7.83
CA LYS A 148 -9.60 2.06 8.99
C LYS A 148 -8.71 2.01 10.23
N LEU A 149 -8.53 3.16 10.88
CA LEU A 149 -7.78 3.31 12.14
C LEU A 149 -8.72 3.88 13.22
N PRO A 150 -9.60 3.06 13.81
CA PRO A 150 -10.74 3.53 14.59
C PRO A 150 -10.35 4.15 15.95
N ASN A 151 -9.24 3.71 16.54
CA ASN A 151 -8.83 4.16 17.87
C ASN A 151 -7.88 5.36 17.77
N LYS A 152 -7.72 6.11 18.87
CA LYS A 152 -6.72 7.18 18.96
C LYS A 152 -5.31 6.66 18.69
N THR A 153 -5.02 5.46 19.18
CA THR A 153 -3.79 4.70 18.95
C THR A 153 -4.18 3.29 18.52
N ASN A 154 -3.58 2.81 17.45
CA ASN A 154 -3.90 1.54 16.82
C ASN A 154 -2.66 0.66 16.74
N ARG A 155 -2.92 -0.65 16.74
CA ARG A 155 -1.95 -1.66 16.38
C ARG A 155 -2.18 -2.02 14.92
N VAL A 156 -1.13 -1.96 14.10
CA VAL A 156 -1.18 -2.28 12.67
C VAL A 156 -0.24 -3.44 12.40
N ARG A 157 -0.80 -4.59 12.03
CA ARG A 157 -0.07 -5.81 11.68
C ARG A 157 -0.11 -6.01 10.18
N ILE A 158 1.01 -6.37 9.58
CA ILE A 158 1.10 -6.81 8.17
C ILE A 158 1.57 -8.27 8.12
N GLN A 159 0.86 -9.08 7.34
CA GLN A 159 1.15 -10.50 7.11
C GLN A 159 1.02 -10.83 5.63
N GLY A 160 1.64 -11.93 5.19
CA GLY A 160 1.39 -12.46 3.85
C GLY A 160 -0.04 -13.00 3.72
N LEU A 161 -0.69 -12.79 2.58
CA LEU A 161 -2.02 -13.35 2.30
C LEU A 161 -1.87 -14.53 1.34
N ASP A 162 -2.17 -15.74 1.83
CA ASP A 162 -1.95 -17.06 1.20
C ASP A 162 -0.48 -17.41 0.83
N GLN A 163 0.37 -16.40 0.65
CA GLN A 163 1.76 -16.49 0.26
C GLN A 163 2.59 -15.47 1.06
N TRP A 164 3.91 -15.56 0.96
CA TRP A 164 4.82 -14.62 1.61
C TRP A 164 4.58 -13.19 1.13
N ALA A 165 4.56 -12.23 2.07
CA ALA A 165 4.38 -10.82 1.76
C ALA A 165 5.62 -10.24 1.03
N PRO A 166 5.54 -9.02 0.47
CA PRO A 166 6.73 -8.23 0.15
C PRO A 166 7.58 -7.95 1.39
N ASP A 167 8.78 -7.43 1.15
CA ASP A 167 9.61 -6.87 2.21
C ASP A 167 9.15 -5.44 2.50
N PHE A 168 9.09 -5.03 3.77
CA PHE A 168 8.61 -3.70 4.17
C PHE A 168 9.70 -2.88 4.86
N VAL A 169 9.73 -1.59 4.53
CA VAL A 169 10.68 -0.61 5.07
C VAL A 169 10.00 0.30 6.10
N SER A 170 8.77 0.73 5.80
CA SER A 170 8.03 1.62 6.70
C SER A 170 6.54 1.66 6.41
N LEU A 171 5.79 2.00 7.44
CA LEU A 171 4.41 2.46 7.37
C LEU A 171 4.37 3.97 7.64
N SER A 172 3.61 4.72 6.87
CA SER A 172 3.33 6.13 7.16
C SER A 172 1.82 6.38 7.14
N VAL A 173 1.34 7.24 8.04
CA VAL A 173 -0.07 7.60 8.15
C VAL A 173 -0.25 9.08 7.84
N GLU A 174 -1.25 9.41 7.02
CA GLU A 174 -1.57 10.80 6.69
C GLU A 174 -1.96 11.56 7.96
N LYS A 175 -1.32 12.71 8.20
CA LYS A 175 -1.72 13.62 9.27
C LYS A 175 -3.01 14.32 8.86
N PRO A 176 -4.03 14.39 9.73
CA PRO A 176 -5.20 15.22 9.48
C PRO A 176 -4.77 16.67 9.18
N ALA A 177 -5.43 17.33 8.22
CA ALA A 177 -5.07 18.69 7.79
C ALA A 177 -5.05 19.72 8.95
N ALA A 178 -5.77 19.46 10.05
CA ALA A 178 -5.77 20.29 11.26
C ALA A 178 -4.49 20.21 12.11
N GLN A 179 -3.55 19.31 11.79
CA GLN A 179 -2.30 19.09 12.51
C GLN A 179 -1.04 19.52 11.71
N ALA A 180 -1.25 20.19 10.57
CA ALA A 180 -0.19 20.68 9.70
C ALA A 180 0.04 22.21 9.80
N ALA A 181 -0.50 22.86 10.85
CA ALA A 181 -0.33 24.28 11.14
C ALA A 181 0.64 24.50 12.31
#